data_AF-A0A1M6YHV5-F1
#
_entry.id   AF-A0A1M6YHV5-F1
#
_cell.length_a   1.000
_cell.length_b   1.000
_cell.length_c   1.000
_cell.angle_alpha   90.00
_cell.angle_beta   90.00
_cell.angle_gamma   90.00
#
_symmetry.space_group_name_H-M   'P 1'
#
loop_
_entity.id
_entity.type
_entity.pdbx_description
1 polymer ?
#
loop_
_entity_poly.entity_id
_entity_poly.type
_entity_poly.pdbx_seq_one_letter_code
_entity_poly.pdbx_strand_id
1 'polypeptide(L)'
;KPDNATNRTVAWESNATNVATVDNNGKVTAKAEGTAIITAKAGDKTATCTVTVTKADVKVTQITISGKNTLNVNDVATLTADVQPGDATNKTVVWTSENPDVVKVENGKVTALMPGQAVIKATAQDGSNVVGTFTIKVSVSNVDTLKAKVAEAKKAMEGVKVSSNNGTDVAPTEKWVPQAQKTALDTAVAEAEKILTAPLTSQNTVNAAYTKLQNAMTDFQNAMKPGTMPNTPVPYSFWDLW
;
A
#
# COMPACT_ATOMS: atom_id res chain seq x y z
N LYS A 1 37.87 -9.37 -54.56
CA LYS A 1 38.80 -10.41 -55.12
C LYS A 1 39.29 -9.90 -56.48
N PRO A 2 40.59 -9.90 -56.81
CA PRO A 2 41.05 -9.52 -58.14
C PRO A 2 40.72 -10.64 -59.14
N ASP A 3 40.20 -10.28 -60.30
CA ASP A 3 39.73 -11.27 -61.29
C ASP A 3 40.85 -12.01 -62.03
N ASN A 4 42.11 -11.61 -61.84
CA ASN A 4 43.29 -12.12 -62.56
C ASN A 4 44.23 -13.01 -61.73
N ALA A 5 43.82 -13.51 -60.56
CA ALA A 5 44.66 -14.40 -59.74
C ALA A 5 44.71 -15.85 -60.30
N THR A 6 45.91 -16.40 -60.46
CA THR A 6 46.17 -17.79 -60.92
C THR A 6 45.73 -18.87 -59.93
N ASN A 7 45.66 -18.57 -58.63
CA ASN A 7 45.06 -19.42 -57.61
C ASN A 7 43.92 -18.67 -56.92
N ARG A 8 42.69 -19.09 -57.20
CA ARG A 8 41.45 -18.45 -56.72
C ARG A 8 40.95 -19.04 -55.40
N THR A 9 41.63 -20.05 -54.85
CA THR A 9 41.19 -20.77 -53.65
C THR A 9 41.71 -20.05 -52.42
N VAL A 10 40.79 -19.67 -51.52
CA VAL A 10 41.13 -19.11 -50.21
C VAL A 10 40.88 -20.21 -49.18
N ALA A 11 41.91 -20.56 -48.42
CA ALA A 11 41.76 -21.43 -47.27
C ALA A 11 41.42 -20.58 -46.04
N TRP A 12 40.45 -21.04 -45.25
CA TRP A 12 39.96 -20.37 -44.05
C TRP A 12 40.23 -21.23 -42.83
N GLU A 13 40.72 -20.62 -41.76
CA GLU A 13 40.93 -21.27 -40.47
C GLU A 13 40.50 -20.35 -39.32
N SER A 14 40.10 -20.95 -38.20
CA SER A 14 39.85 -20.27 -36.94
C SER A 14 40.78 -20.85 -35.88
N ASN A 15 41.43 -19.99 -35.10
CA ASN A 15 42.28 -20.44 -34.00
C ASN A 15 41.49 -20.88 -32.76
N ALA A 16 40.18 -20.62 -32.71
CA ALA A 16 39.30 -20.91 -31.58
C ALA A 16 37.92 -21.38 -32.08
N THR A 17 37.86 -22.59 -32.62
CA THR A 17 36.65 -23.18 -33.25
C THR A 17 35.50 -23.46 -32.26
N ASN A 18 35.76 -23.38 -30.96
CA ASN A 18 34.76 -23.37 -29.89
C ASN A 18 34.11 -21.97 -29.68
N VAL A 19 34.80 -20.89 -30.04
CA VAL A 19 34.32 -19.50 -29.97
C VAL A 19 33.64 -19.10 -31.28
N ALA A 20 34.31 -19.29 -32.42
CA ALA A 20 33.76 -19.03 -33.74
C ALA A 20 34.36 -19.95 -34.81
N THR A 21 33.55 -20.38 -35.78
CA THR A 21 33.98 -21.16 -36.95
C THR A 21 33.85 -20.36 -38.23
N VAL A 22 34.62 -20.71 -39.25
CA VAL A 22 34.53 -20.14 -40.60
C VAL A 22 34.39 -21.28 -41.61
N ASP A 23 33.50 -21.14 -42.59
CA ASP A 23 33.37 -22.13 -43.67
C ASP A 23 34.29 -21.82 -44.86
N ASN A 24 34.32 -22.71 -45.86
CA ASN A 24 35.16 -22.56 -47.06
C ASN A 24 34.79 -21.33 -47.92
N ASN A 25 33.64 -20.71 -47.67
CA ASN A 25 33.15 -19.51 -48.34
C ASN A 25 33.45 -18.23 -47.54
N GLY A 26 34.05 -18.35 -46.36
CA GLY A 26 34.38 -17.24 -45.47
C GLY A 26 33.24 -16.79 -44.56
N LYS A 27 32.16 -17.58 -44.44
CA LYS A 27 31.05 -17.27 -43.52
C LYS A 27 31.46 -17.63 -42.09
N VAL A 28 31.53 -16.64 -41.22
CA VAL A 28 31.83 -16.82 -39.79
C VAL A 28 30.54 -17.13 -39.02
N THR A 29 30.58 -18.15 -38.16
CA THR A 29 29.50 -18.54 -37.25
C THR A 29 29.98 -18.46 -35.81
N ALA A 30 29.34 -17.64 -34.98
CA ALA A 30 29.61 -17.53 -33.56
C ALA A 30 29.06 -18.75 -32.80
N LYS A 31 29.78 -19.20 -31.77
CA LYS A 31 29.39 -20.36 -30.95
C LYS A 31 29.35 -20.06 -29.46
N ALA A 32 30.39 -19.43 -28.91
CA ALA A 32 30.49 -19.13 -27.48
C ALA A 32 31.18 -17.78 -27.27
N GLU A 33 30.93 -17.15 -26.13
CA GLU A 33 31.59 -15.89 -25.77
C GLU A 33 33.12 -16.04 -25.78
N GLY A 34 33.80 -15.01 -26.26
CA GLY A 34 35.26 -15.00 -26.34
C GLY A 34 35.78 -14.36 -27.62
N THR A 35 37.07 -14.52 -27.87
CA THR A 35 37.74 -13.96 -29.05
C THR A 35 38.34 -15.07 -29.90
N ALA A 36 38.07 -15.03 -31.21
CA ALA A 36 38.65 -15.90 -32.21
C ALA A 36 39.37 -15.05 -33.27
N ILE A 37 40.48 -15.55 -33.80
CA ILE A 37 41.17 -14.97 -34.95
C ILE A 37 40.85 -15.86 -36.15
N ILE A 38 40.23 -15.25 -37.16
CA ILE A 38 39.94 -15.89 -38.44
C ILE A 38 41.06 -15.53 -39.41
N THR A 39 41.71 -16.54 -39.99
CA THR A 39 42.77 -16.35 -40.98
C THR A 39 42.27 -16.76 -42.36
N ALA A 40 42.45 -15.89 -43.34
CA ALA A 40 42.26 -16.16 -44.75
C ALA A 40 43.63 -16.31 -45.42
N LYS A 41 43.86 -17.42 -46.12
CA LYS A 41 45.10 -17.71 -46.84
C LYS A 41 44.86 -17.86 -48.34
N ALA A 42 45.54 -17.06 -49.15
CA ALA A 42 45.49 -17.11 -50.61
C ALA A 42 46.91 -17.25 -51.17
N GLY A 43 47.33 -18.49 -51.47
CA GLY A 43 48.73 -18.81 -51.76
C GLY A 43 49.62 -18.52 -50.54
N ASP A 44 50.66 -17.70 -50.73
CA ASP A 44 51.60 -17.31 -49.67
C ASP A 44 51.16 -16.07 -48.88
N LYS A 45 50.00 -15.49 -49.20
CA LYS A 45 49.47 -14.31 -48.52
C LYS A 45 48.44 -14.69 -47.48
N THR A 46 48.51 -14.05 -46.32
CA THR A 46 47.57 -14.22 -45.21
C THR A 46 46.95 -12.89 -44.81
N ALA A 47 45.70 -12.94 -44.35
CA ALA A 47 45.01 -11.84 -43.70
C ALA A 47 44.27 -12.38 -42.48
N THR A 48 44.22 -11.62 -41.40
CA THR A 48 43.57 -12.02 -40.15
C THR A 48 42.46 -11.04 -39.76
N CYS A 49 41.42 -11.55 -39.10
CA CYS A 49 40.35 -10.77 -38.54
C CYS A 49 40.07 -11.25 -37.11
N THR A 50 40.13 -10.35 -36.14
CA THR A 50 39.74 -10.63 -34.77
C THR A 50 38.22 -10.55 -34.66
N VAL A 51 37.59 -11.65 -34.28
CA VAL A 51 36.16 -11.77 -34.03
C VAL A 51 35.95 -11.89 -32.52
N THR A 52 35.23 -10.93 -31.95
CA THR A 52 34.80 -10.99 -30.55
C THR A 52 33.32 -11.39 -30.50
N VAL A 53 33.04 -12.53 -29.90
CA VAL A 53 31.68 -13.02 -29.65
C VAL A 53 31.27 -12.60 -28.25
N THR A 54 30.20 -11.84 -28.14
CA THR A 54 29.58 -11.46 -26.86
C THR A 54 28.44 -12.40 -26.52
N LYS A 55 28.22 -12.62 -25.22
CA LYS A 55 27.04 -13.36 -24.74
C LYS A 55 25.76 -12.68 -25.23
N ALA A 56 24.81 -13.49 -25.72
CA ALA A 56 23.49 -12.97 -26.06
C ALA A 56 22.74 -12.53 -24.80
N ASP A 57 21.98 -11.43 -24.92
CA ASP A 57 21.12 -10.97 -23.84
C ASP A 57 20.04 -12.02 -23.54
N VAL A 58 19.96 -12.45 -22.28
CA VAL A 58 18.81 -13.21 -21.79
C VAL A 58 17.77 -12.20 -21.34
N LYS A 59 16.63 -12.16 -22.05
CA LYS A 59 15.54 -11.24 -21.75
C LYS A 59 14.62 -11.77 -20.65
N VAL A 60 14.05 -10.84 -19.89
CA VAL A 60 12.99 -11.10 -18.93
C VAL A 60 11.77 -11.65 -19.66
N THR A 61 11.14 -12.65 -19.06
CA THR A 61 9.94 -13.33 -19.59
C THR A 61 8.77 -13.24 -18.62
N GLN A 62 9.04 -13.08 -17.32
CA GLN A 62 8.01 -12.96 -16.30
C GLN A 62 8.49 -12.09 -15.13
N ILE A 63 7.56 -11.32 -14.57
CA ILE A 63 7.74 -10.60 -13.31
C ILE A 63 6.59 -10.98 -12.38
N THR A 64 6.92 -11.46 -11.18
CA THR A 64 5.94 -11.75 -10.13
C THR A 64 6.15 -10.79 -8.98
N ILE A 65 5.11 -10.04 -8.61
CA ILE A 65 5.17 -9.09 -7.49
C ILE A 65 4.58 -9.75 -6.23
N SER A 66 5.24 -9.58 -5.09
CA SER A 66 4.79 -10.10 -3.79
C SER A 66 4.86 -9.03 -2.71
N GLY A 67 3.96 -9.10 -1.71
CA GLY A 67 3.90 -8.17 -0.59
C GLY A 67 2.54 -8.15 0.10
N LYS A 68 2.31 -7.14 0.94
CA LYS A 68 0.99 -6.91 1.57
C LYS A 68 0.03 -6.27 0.56
N ASN A 69 -1.13 -6.88 0.37
CA ASN A 69 -2.18 -6.41 -0.55
C ASN A 69 -3.29 -5.60 0.15
N THR A 70 -3.29 -5.53 1.49
CA THR A 70 -4.23 -4.72 2.27
C THR A 70 -3.47 -3.80 3.21
N LEU A 71 -3.77 -2.51 3.15
CA LEU A 71 -3.14 -1.46 3.94
C LEU A 71 -4.19 -0.55 4.56
N ASN A 72 -3.87 0.08 5.67
CA ASN A 72 -4.60 1.24 6.15
C ASN A 72 -3.99 2.52 5.56
N VAL A 73 -4.78 3.58 5.48
CA VAL A 73 -4.27 4.91 5.13
C VAL A 73 -3.09 5.28 6.06
N ASN A 74 -2.03 5.85 5.49
CA ASN A 74 -0.72 6.14 6.08
C ASN A 74 0.20 4.94 6.31
N ASP A 75 -0.25 3.70 6.08
CA ASP A 75 0.65 2.56 6.13
C ASP A 75 1.69 2.65 5.01
N VAL A 76 2.88 2.14 5.33
CA VAL A 76 3.97 1.95 4.39
C VAL A 76 4.28 0.45 4.32
N ALA A 77 4.45 -0.05 3.10
CA ALA A 77 4.87 -1.43 2.87
C ALA A 77 5.92 -1.49 1.76
N THR A 78 6.60 -2.62 1.66
CA THR A 78 7.55 -2.89 0.57
C THR A 78 7.03 -4.06 -0.24
N LEU A 79 7.00 -3.89 -1.55
CA LEU A 79 6.77 -4.93 -2.52
C LEU A 79 8.11 -5.45 -3.05
N THR A 80 8.15 -6.73 -3.36
CA THR A 80 9.28 -7.37 -4.04
C THR A 80 8.85 -7.78 -5.44
N ALA A 81 9.77 -7.69 -6.40
CA ALA A 81 9.57 -8.20 -7.76
C ALA A 81 10.56 -9.35 -7.98
N ASP A 82 10.04 -10.54 -8.24
CA ASP A 82 10.81 -11.69 -8.71
C ASP A 82 10.82 -11.68 -10.25
N VAL A 83 12.03 -11.65 -10.83
CA VAL A 83 12.25 -11.51 -12.27
C VAL A 83 12.76 -12.84 -12.82
N GLN A 84 12.05 -13.39 -13.80
CA GLN A 84 12.41 -14.64 -14.47
C GLN A 84 12.72 -14.43 -15.96
N PRO A 85 13.68 -15.17 -16.53
CA PRO A 85 14.48 -16.19 -15.84
C PRO A 85 15.52 -15.57 -14.90
N GLY A 86 15.94 -16.33 -13.89
CA GLY A 86 16.92 -15.89 -12.88
C GLY A 86 18.30 -15.56 -13.44
N ASP A 87 18.59 -15.81 -14.71
CA ASP A 87 19.83 -15.45 -15.40
C ASP A 87 19.65 -14.31 -16.43
N ALA A 88 18.50 -13.63 -16.44
CA ALA A 88 18.26 -12.46 -17.28
C ALA A 88 19.38 -11.41 -17.13
N THR A 89 19.86 -10.89 -18.25
CA THR A 89 21.03 -9.99 -18.30
C THR A 89 20.75 -8.65 -17.60
N ASN A 90 19.53 -8.12 -17.71
CA ASN A 90 19.08 -6.92 -17.00
C ASN A 90 17.76 -7.21 -16.26
N LYS A 91 17.80 -7.14 -14.93
CA LYS A 91 16.65 -7.41 -14.04
C LYS A 91 16.07 -6.14 -13.41
N THR A 92 16.53 -4.98 -13.84
CA THR A 92 16.00 -3.71 -13.34
C THR A 92 14.55 -3.55 -13.75
N VAL A 93 13.71 -3.17 -12.78
CA VAL A 93 12.30 -2.87 -12.99
C VAL A 93 11.98 -1.44 -12.61
N VAL A 94 11.07 -0.81 -13.35
CA VAL A 94 10.47 0.48 -13.01
C VAL A 94 9.11 0.26 -12.39
N TRP A 95 8.89 0.88 -11.24
CA TRP A 95 7.63 0.80 -10.51
C TRP A 95 6.71 1.96 -10.88
N THR A 96 5.43 1.66 -11.11
CA THR A 96 4.39 2.68 -11.35
C THR A 96 3.10 2.29 -10.63
N SER A 97 2.27 3.28 -10.32
CA SER A 97 0.92 3.09 -9.77
C SER A 97 -0.10 3.59 -10.77
N GLU A 98 -1.14 2.81 -11.05
CA GLU A 98 -2.29 3.26 -11.85
C GLU A 98 -3.14 4.30 -11.11
N ASN A 99 -3.03 4.38 -9.78
CA ASN A 99 -3.74 5.35 -8.96
C ASN A 99 -2.82 5.90 -7.85
N PRO A 100 -1.94 6.87 -8.19
CA PRO A 100 -0.95 7.42 -7.26
C PRO A 100 -1.57 8.20 -6.10
N ASP A 101 -2.81 8.69 -6.24
CA ASP A 101 -3.53 9.38 -5.16
C ASP A 101 -4.00 8.42 -4.06
N VAL A 102 -4.20 7.13 -4.40
CA VAL A 102 -4.57 6.07 -3.44
C VAL A 102 -3.31 5.38 -2.91
N VAL A 103 -2.40 4.95 -3.79
CA VAL A 103 -1.12 4.33 -3.41
C VAL A 103 0.01 4.90 -4.25
N LYS A 104 0.96 5.57 -3.60
CA LYS A 104 2.21 5.98 -4.22
C LYS A 104 3.23 4.84 -4.14
N VAL A 105 4.04 4.65 -5.19
CA VAL A 105 5.13 3.66 -5.20
C VAL A 105 6.43 4.31 -5.64
N GLU A 106 7.52 4.03 -4.92
CA GLU A 106 8.89 4.45 -5.24
C GLU A 106 9.84 3.29 -4.93
N ASN A 107 10.51 2.75 -5.95
CA ASN A 107 11.47 1.64 -5.79
C ASN A 107 10.90 0.43 -4.99
N GLY A 108 9.66 0.05 -5.27
CA GLY A 108 8.96 -1.04 -4.57
C GLY A 108 8.42 -0.67 -3.19
N LYS A 109 8.78 0.47 -2.60
CA LYS A 109 8.15 0.99 -1.39
C LYS A 109 6.82 1.65 -1.75
N VAL A 110 5.74 1.20 -1.14
CA VAL A 110 4.38 1.74 -1.31
C VAL A 110 3.95 2.52 -0.07
N THR A 111 3.28 3.65 -0.30
CA THR A 111 2.66 4.47 0.75
C THR A 111 1.17 4.59 0.44
N ALA A 112 0.32 4.18 1.38
CA ALA A 112 -1.12 4.28 1.27
C ALA A 112 -1.58 5.71 1.67
N LEU A 113 -2.26 6.41 0.76
CA LEU A 113 -2.61 7.83 0.94
C LEU A 113 -4.11 8.03 1.15
N MET A 114 -4.94 7.33 0.37
CA MET A 114 -6.40 7.43 0.44
C MET A 114 -7.02 6.03 0.42
N PRO A 115 -8.21 5.85 1.01
CA PRO A 115 -8.94 4.59 0.87
C PRO A 115 -9.35 4.36 -0.58
N GLY A 116 -9.32 3.10 -1.01
CA GLY A 116 -9.58 2.74 -2.39
C GLY A 116 -8.76 1.53 -2.83
N GLN A 117 -8.58 1.38 -4.13
CA GLN A 117 -7.74 0.35 -4.72
C GLN A 117 -6.79 0.96 -5.74
N ALA A 118 -5.57 0.44 -5.80
CA ALA A 118 -4.57 0.81 -6.78
C ALA A 118 -3.86 -0.45 -7.30
N VAL A 119 -3.61 -0.49 -8.61
CA VAL A 119 -2.76 -1.51 -9.23
C VAL A 119 -1.35 -0.94 -9.36
N ILE A 120 -0.40 -1.65 -8.77
CA ILE A 120 1.02 -1.37 -8.88
C ILE A 120 1.61 -2.23 -9.99
N LYS A 121 2.45 -1.63 -10.84
CA LYS A 121 3.14 -2.29 -11.94
C LYS A 121 4.65 -2.25 -11.73
N ALA A 122 5.32 -3.34 -12.07
CA ALA A 122 6.77 -3.41 -12.22
C ALA A 122 7.09 -3.79 -13.67
N THR A 123 7.78 -2.90 -14.40
CA THR A 123 8.07 -3.04 -15.83
C THR A 123 9.56 -3.28 -16.07
N ALA A 124 9.91 -4.36 -16.77
CA ALA A 124 11.30 -4.67 -17.13
C ALA A 124 11.94 -3.56 -17.99
N GLN A 125 13.22 -3.28 -17.74
CA GLN A 125 14.01 -2.27 -18.47
C GLN A 125 15.00 -2.87 -19.49
N ASP A 126 14.87 -4.16 -19.79
CA ASP A 126 15.73 -4.87 -20.74
C ASP A 126 15.24 -4.84 -22.20
N GLY A 127 14.12 -4.14 -22.44
CA GLY A 127 13.45 -4.05 -23.74
C GLY A 127 12.42 -5.16 -24.01
N SER A 128 12.24 -6.12 -23.09
CA SER A 128 11.19 -7.15 -23.21
C SER A 128 9.77 -6.59 -23.04
N ASN A 129 9.63 -5.44 -22.36
CA ASN A 129 8.37 -4.83 -21.96
C ASN A 129 7.48 -5.73 -21.10
N VAL A 130 8.05 -6.75 -20.45
CA VAL A 130 7.31 -7.58 -19.49
C VAL A 130 6.87 -6.73 -18.30
N VAL A 131 5.62 -6.93 -17.87
CA VAL A 131 5.01 -6.21 -16.75
C VAL A 131 4.45 -7.21 -15.74
N GLY A 132 4.85 -7.07 -14.48
CA GLY A 132 4.17 -7.68 -13.34
C GLY A 132 3.16 -6.70 -12.75
N THR A 133 2.04 -7.20 -12.22
CA THR A 133 0.99 -6.37 -11.60
C THR A 133 0.63 -6.86 -10.20
N PHE A 134 0.30 -5.94 -9.29
CA PHE A 134 -0.10 -6.25 -7.92
C PHE A 134 -1.19 -5.28 -7.45
N THR A 135 -2.30 -5.78 -6.94
CA THR A 135 -3.41 -4.94 -6.48
C THR A 135 -3.33 -4.72 -4.99
N ILE A 136 -3.40 -3.45 -4.57
CA ILE A 136 -3.46 -3.04 -3.16
C ILE A 136 -4.82 -2.43 -2.87
N LYS A 137 -5.45 -2.89 -1.79
CA LYS A 137 -6.65 -2.30 -1.21
C LYS A 137 -6.28 -1.48 0.03
N VAL A 138 -6.64 -0.20 0.03
CA VAL A 138 -6.45 0.71 1.15
C VAL A 138 -7.77 0.93 1.86
N SER A 139 -7.78 0.80 3.18
CA SER A 139 -8.97 0.99 4.01
C SER A 139 -8.69 2.02 5.12
N VAL A 140 -9.76 2.52 5.74
CA VAL A 140 -9.66 3.33 6.96
C VAL A 140 -9.91 2.39 8.15
N SER A 141 -9.02 2.43 9.12
CA SER A 141 -9.12 1.68 10.38
C SER A 141 -10.03 2.37 11.39
N ASN A 142 -10.43 1.66 12.45
CA ASN A 142 -11.25 2.15 13.58
C ASN A 142 -12.67 2.60 13.24
N VAL A 143 -13.16 2.37 12.02
CA VAL A 143 -14.55 2.72 11.63
C VAL A 143 -15.57 1.93 12.47
N ASP A 144 -15.38 0.62 12.59
CA ASP A 144 -16.26 -0.23 13.41
C ASP A 144 -16.16 0.10 14.90
N THR A 145 -14.94 0.39 15.37
CA THR A 145 -14.70 0.81 16.76
C THR A 145 -15.41 2.13 17.07
N LEU A 146 -15.35 3.12 16.16
CA LEU A 146 -16.07 4.38 16.29
C LEU A 146 -17.58 4.15 16.33
N LYS A 147 -18.10 3.30 15.45
CA LYS A 147 -19.53 2.93 15.42
C LYS A 147 -19.98 2.29 16.74
N ALA A 148 -19.18 1.37 17.30
CA ALA A 148 -19.47 0.76 18.59
C ALA A 148 -19.46 1.80 19.72
N LYS A 149 -18.51 2.75 19.71
CA LYS A 149 -18.42 3.81 20.72
C LYS A 149 -19.59 4.79 20.65
N VAL A 150 -20.09 5.09 19.45
CA VAL A 150 -21.32 5.88 19.26
C VAL A 150 -22.51 5.18 19.91
N ALA A 151 -22.67 3.87 19.71
CA ALA A 151 -23.77 3.11 20.32
C ALA A 151 -23.65 3.09 21.86
N GLU A 152 -22.44 2.90 22.39
CA GLU A 152 -22.17 2.98 23.83
C GLU A 152 -22.55 4.36 24.39
N ALA A 153 -22.18 5.45 23.69
CA ALA A 153 -22.45 6.81 24.14
C ALA A 153 -23.94 7.13 24.19
N LYS A 154 -24.68 6.71 23.16
CA LYS A 154 -26.14 6.85 23.15
C LYS A 154 -26.78 6.13 24.32
N LYS A 155 -26.36 4.88 24.58
CA LYS A 155 -26.83 4.09 25.72
C LYS A 155 -26.48 4.73 27.07
N ALA A 156 -25.28 5.29 27.21
CA ALA A 156 -24.86 5.94 28.46
C ALA A 156 -25.72 7.17 28.81
N MET A 157 -26.32 7.81 27.81
CA MET A 157 -27.20 8.96 27.99
C MET A 157 -28.65 8.58 28.32
N GLU A 158 -29.05 7.31 28.12
CA GLU A 158 -30.41 6.85 28.40
C GLU A 158 -30.72 6.93 29.91
N GLY A 159 -31.86 7.54 30.25
CA GLY A 159 -32.32 7.65 31.64
C GLY A 159 -31.54 8.64 32.52
N VAL A 160 -30.50 9.28 32.01
CA VAL A 160 -29.75 10.32 32.74
C VAL A 160 -30.44 11.67 32.57
N LYS A 161 -30.78 12.32 33.69
CA LYS A 161 -31.41 13.65 33.70
C LYS A 161 -30.36 14.75 33.48
N VAL A 162 -30.83 15.93 33.08
CA VAL A 162 -30.04 17.16 33.18
C VAL A 162 -30.58 17.97 34.35
N SER A 163 -29.69 18.45 35.21
CA SER A 163 -30.03 19.34 36.32
C SER A 163 -29.51 20.74 36.05
N SER A 164 -30.32 21.76 36.37
CA SER A 164 -29.88 23.15 36.43
C SER A 164 -29.52 23.59 37.86
N ASN A 165 -29.89 22.81 38.87
CA ASN A 165 -29.77 23.17 40.29
C ASN A 165 -28.96 22.16 41.10
N ASN A 166 -27.84 21.69 40.54
CA ASN A 166 -26.91 20.77 41.19
C ASN A 166 -27.56 19.53 41.83
N GLY A 167 -28.60 18.99 41.20
CA GLY A 167 -29.30 17.77 41.59
C GLY A 167 -30.53 17.97 42.49
N THR A 168 -30.78 19.18 42.98
CA THR A 168 -31.94 19.45 43.88
C THR A 168 -33.30 19.35 43.17
N ASP A 169 -33.28 19.34 41.85
CA ASP A 169 -34.39 19.16 40.91
C ASP A 169 -34.51 17.71 40.39
N VAL A 170 -33.70 16.78 40.91
CA VAL A 170 -33.68 15.37 40.48
C VAL A 170 -33.86 14.44 41.68
N ALA A 171 -34.69 13.41 41.53
CA ALA A 171 -34.97 12.45 42.59
C ALA A 171 -33.68 11.68 43.02
N PRO A 172 -33.50 11.35 44.30
CA PRO A 172 -32.33 10.59 44.77
C PRO A 172 -32.14 9.21 44.12
N THR A 173 -33.20 8.63 43.56
CA THR A 173 -33.17 7.36 42.82
C THR A 173 -32.71 7.50 41.37
N GLU A 174 -32.62 8.72 40.85
CA GLU A 174 -32.21 9.03 39.48
C GLU A 174 -30.80 9.62 39.44
N LYS A 175 -30.16 9.56 38.26
CA LYS A 175 -28.85 10.16 38.02
C LYS A 175 -28.99 11.39 37.13
N TRP A 176 -28.12 12.37 37.35
CA TRP A 176 -28.08 13.58 36.54
C TRP A 176 -26.65 13.96 36.15
N VAL A 177 -26.54 14.76 35.09
CA VAL A 177 -25.32 15.46 34.67
C VAL A 177 -25.62 16.95 34.41
N PRO A 178 -24.63 17.85 34.48
CA PRO A 178 -24.84 19.22 34.05
C PRO A 178 -25.08 19.30 32.53
N GLN A 179 -25.84 20.32 32.11
CA GLN A 179 -26.22 20.52 30.70
C GLN A 179 -25.00 20.56 29.77
N ALA A 180 -23.89 21.16 30.21
CA ALA A 180 -22.68 21.28 29.41
C ALA A 180 -22.10 19.92 28.99
N GLN A 181 -22.02 18.96 29.90
CA GLN A 181 -21.48 17.62 29.61
C GLN A 181 -22.45 16.80 28.75
N LYS A 182 -23.78 16.94 28.96
CA LYS A 182 -24.77 16.31 28.09
C LYS A 182 -24.64 16.83 26.65
N THR A 183 -24.61 18.15 26.47
CA THR A 183 -24.45 18.79 25.15
C THR A 183 -23.13 18.41 24.50
N ALA A 184 -22.04 18.35 25.26
CA ALA A 184 -20.73 17.95 24.74
C ALA A 184 -20.74 16.51 24.20
N LEU A 185 -21.36 15.57 24.93
CA LEU A 185 -21.49 14.19 24.47
C LEU A 185 -22.43 14.05 23.28
N ASP A 186 -23.58 14.73 23.28
CA ASP A 186 -24.51 14.75 22.13
C ASP A 186 -23.83 15.31 20.87
N THR A 187 -23.06 16.38 21.02
CA THR A 187 -22.31 16.99 19.91
C THR A 187 -21.25 16.03 19.37
N ALA A 188 -20.47 15.39 20.24
CA ALA A 188 -19.46 14.43 19.82
C ALA A 188 -20.06 13.19 19.12
N VAL A 189 -21.23 12.73 19.60
CA VAL A 189 -22.00 11.65 18.94
C VAL A 189 -22.45 12.09 17.54
N ALA A 190 -23.08 13.26 17.41
CA ALA A 190 -23.57 13.76 16.13
C ALA A 190 -22.44 13.94 15.09
N GLU A 191 -21.29 14.44 15.51
CA GLU A 191 -20.11 14.56 14.64
C GLU A 191 -19.56 13.20 14.21
N ALA A 192 -19.47 12.22 15.13
CA ALA A 192 -19.04 10.87 14.80
C ALA A 192 -19.98 10.19 13.81
N GLU A 193 -21.30 10.34 13.97
CA GLU A 193 -22.30 9.81 13.04
C GLU A 193 -22.23 10.44 11.65
N LYS A 194 -21.96 11.75 11.59
CA LYS A 194 -21.71 12.45 10.33
C LYS A 194 -20.49 11.87 9.61
N ILE A 195 -19.42 11.54 10.34
CA ILE A 195 -18.21 10.94 9.76
C ILE A 195 -18.47 9.50 9.28
N LEU A 196 -19.25 8.71 10.02
CA LEU A 196 -19.60 7.34 9.65
C LEU A 196 -20.52 7.23 8.42
N THR A 197 -21.19 8.32 8.05
CA THR A 197 -22.10 8.37 6.89
C THR A 197 -21.50 9.08 5.68
N ALA A 198 -20.41 9.82 5.85
CA ALA A 198 -19.70 10.50 4.77
C ALA A 198 -18.71 9.55 4.06
N PRO A 199 -18.35 9.81 2.79
CA PRO A 199 -17.20 9.17 2.16
C PRO A 199 -15.95 9.40 3.02
N LEU A 200 -15.35 8.30 3.49
CA LEU A 200 -14.14 8.39 4.28
C LEU A 200 -12.98 8.74 3.35
N THR A 201 -12.35 9.89 3.61
CA THR A 201 -11.22 10.39 2.82
C THR A 201 -9.92 10.45 3.62
N SER A 202 -9.99 10.25 4.94
CA SER A 202 -8.83 10.38 5.83
C SER A 202 -8.95 9.52 7.09
N GLN A 203 -7.85 8.84 7.46
CA GLN A 203 -7.72 8.16 8.75
C GLN A 203 -7.76 9.12 9.93
N ASN A 204 -7.21 10.32 9.77
CA ASN A 204 -7.09 11.29 10.85
C ASN A 204 -8.47 11.77 11.30
N THR A 205 -9.41 11.92 10.38
CA THR A 205 -10.80 12.31 10.69
C THR A 205 -11.49 11.26 11.57
N VAL A 206 -11.32 9.97 11.28
CA VAL A 206 -11.89 8.88 12.10
C VAL A 206 -11.23 8.82 13.48
N ASN A 207 -9.89 8.92 13.54
CA ASN A 207 -9.16 8.93 14.80
C ASN A 207 -9.54 10.12 15.68
N ALA A 208 -9.65 11.33 15.10
CA ALA A 208 -10.05 12.53 15.81
C ALA A 208 -11.47 12.42 16.37
N ALA A 209 -12.42 11.89 15.59
CA ALA A 209 -13.78 11.65 16.04
C ALA A 209 -13.84 10.66 17.19
N TYR A 210 -13.07 9.57 17.10
CA TYR A 210 -12.98 8.58 18.15
C TYR A 210 -12.45 9.18 19.46
N THR A 211 -11.34 9.91 19.41
CA THR A 211 -10.76 10.57 20.58
C THR A 211 -11.73 11.60 21.18
N LYS A 212 -12.37 12.43 20.34
CA LYS A 212 -13.34 13.43 20.82
C LYS A 212 -14.53 12.78 21.52
N LEU A 213 -15.09 11.74 20.93
CA LEU A 213 -16.20 10.97 21.53
C LEU A 213 -15.78 10.30 22.84
N GLN A 214 -14.58 9.69 22.88
CA GLN A 214 -14.05 9.06 24.08
C GLN A 214 -13.85 10.05 25.24
N ASN A 215 -13.33 11.24 24.95
CA ASN A 215 -13.16 12.28 25.96
C ASN A 215 -14.51 12.78 26.48
N ALA A 216 -15.44 13.12 25.58
CA ALA A 216 -16.78 13.59 25.97
C ALA A 216 -17.54 12.54 26.80
N MET A 217 -17.39 11.26 26.46
CA MET A 217 -17.95 10.16 27.23
C MET A 217 -17.37 10.09 28.64
N THR A 218 -16.05 10.24 28.76
CA THR A 218 -15.35 10.23 30.05
C THR A 218 -15.81 11.39 30.93
N ASP A 219 -15.90 12.59 30.36
CA ASP A 219 -16.39 13.79 31.07
C ASP A 219 -17.84 13.65 31.52
N PHE A 220 -18.70 13.08 30.67
CA PHE A 220 -20.09 12.78 30.99
C PHE A 220 -20.20 11.79 32.17
N GLN A 221 -19.42 10.71 32.13
CA GLN A 221 -19.41 9.70 33.19
C GLN A 221 -18.90 10.27 34.52
N ASN A 222 -17.84 11.09 34.49
CA ASN A 222 -17.28 11.72 35.68
C ASN A 222 -18.20 12.77 36.31
N ALA A 223 -19.02 13.44 35.50
CA ALA A 223 -19.97 14.46 35.96
C ALA A 223 -21.25 13.86 36.56
N MET A 224 -21.50 12.57 36.37
CA MET A 224 -22.73 11.91 36.77
C MET A 224 -22.85 11.81 38.30
N LYS A 225 -23.98 12.28 38.84
CA LYS A 225 -24.25 12.31 40.28
C LYS A 225 -25.69 11.85 40.57
N PRO A 226 -25.97 11.30 41.77
CA PRO A 226 -27.35 11.07 42.19
C PRO A 226 -28.08 12.40 42.43
N GLY A 227 -29.41 12.38 42.28
CA GLY A 227 -30.27 13.50 42.66
C GLY A 227 -30.31 13.75 44.17
N THR A 228 -30.76 14.95 44.55
CA THR A 228 -30.86 15.40 45.96
C THR A 228 -32.19 16.09 46.24
N MET A 229 -33.20 15.92 45.38
CA MET A 229 -34.53 16.49 45.58
C MET A 229 -35.06 16.11 46.97
N PRO A 230 -35.45 17.09 47.81
CA PRO A 230 -36.00 16.80 49.12
C PRO A 230 -37.29 15.98 48.98
N ASN A 231 -37.45 14.95 49.81
CA ASN A 231 -38.75 14.30 49.94
C ASN A 231 -39.75 15.34 50.40
N THR A 232 -40.84 15.53 49.65
CA THR A 232 -41.97 16.31 50.14
C THR A 232 -42.44 15.65 51.44
N PRO A 233 -42.49 16.38 52.57
CA PRO A 233 -43.10 15.84 53.77
C PRO A 233 -44.50 15.37 53.40
N VAL A 234 -44.83 14.11 53.72
CA VAL A 234 -46.24 13.73 53.72
C VAL A 234 -46.93 14.74 54.65
N PRO A 235 -47.91 15.52 54.16
CA PRO A 235 -48.64 16.39 55.06
C PRO A 235 -49.29 15.46 56.08
N TYR A 236 -48.84 15.55 57.35
CA TYR A 236 -49.53 14.87 58.43
C TYR A 236 -51.00 15.24 58.30
N SER A 237 -51.85 14.23 58.17
CA SER A 237 -53.28 14.48 58.19
C SER A 237 -53.57 15.08 59.57
N PHE A 238 -54.40 16.13 59.61
CA PHE A 238 -54.83 16.74 60.87
C PHE A 238 -55.60 15.77 61.80
N TRP A 239 -55.73 14.50 61.39
CA TRP A 239 -56.42 13.41 62.06
C TRP A 239 -55.47 12.42 62.77
N ASP A 240 -54.14 12.51 62.59
CA ASP A 240 -53.16 11.63 63.27
C ASP A 240 -52.75 12.12 64.67
N LEU A 241 -53.49 13.08 65.25
CA LEU A 241 -53.25 13.69 66.56
C LEU A 241 -54.45 13.58 67.51
N TRP A 242 -55.15 12.44 67.55
CA TRP A 242 -56.09 12.11 68.62
C TRP A 242 -56.13 10.60 68.90
#